data_AF-A0A1F7LPA1-F1
#
_entry.id   AF-A0A1F7LPA1-F1
#
_cell.length_a   1.000
_cell.length_b   1.000
_cell.length_c   1.000
_cell.angle_alpha   90.00
_cell.angle_beta   90.00
_cell.angle_gamma   90.00
#
_symmetry.space_group_name_H-M   'P 1'
#
loop_
_entity.id
_entity.type
_entity.pdbx_description
1 polymer ?
#
loop_
_entity_poly.entity_id
_entity_poly.type
_entity_poly.pdbx_seq_one_letter_code
_entity_poly.pdbx_strand_id
1 'polypeptide(L)'
;MKKIRTKTKPAKGQSTKAPDIPTTARQVAAFADDVRRHRDVAVADDARYRRDVALARERIGTTIDDRCRWLLDDFAVRDPDALSTGERAVLRDNLHALAEGMKPRGIPEWAFPIDATGCSLPDPPDADLRGVWERAVALTRAHVQPADLPGVPEELWTRWRPTSGKRSIRLERHRDWPDLTTALLHQVADLLAACERLRECPECHRLFVARRRQERHPKCARQARDSRRPSRQKKGA
;
A
#
# COMPACT_ATOMS: atom_id res chain seq x y z
N MET A 1 -32.95 37.13 -22.42
CA MET A 1 -32.30 36.38 -21.31
C MET A 1 -33.38 35.75 -20.43
N LYS A 2 -33.57 34.42 -20.48
CA LYS A 2 -34.60 33.68 -19.73
C LYS A 2 -34.02 33.19 -18.39
N LYS A 3 -34.60 33.62 -17.27
CA LYS A 3 -34.24 33.16 -15.91
C LYS A 3 -34.84 31.78 -15.66
N ILE A 4 -33.98 30.75 -15.55
CA ILE A 4 -34.37 29.39 -15.17
C ILE A 4 -34.42 29.34 -13.64
N ARG A 5 -35.63 29.26 -13.06
CA ARG A 5 -35.85 29.00 -11.63
C ARG A 5 -35.81 27.48 -11.40
N THR A 6 -34.71 26.98 -10.84
CA THR A 6 -34.61 25.61 -10.33
C THR A 6 -35.33 25.52 -8.98
N LYS A 7 -36.38 24.68 -8.90
CA LYS A 7 -37.07 24.34 -7.65
C LYS A 7 -36.32 23.23 -6.93
N THR A 8 -35.58 23.57 -5.89
CA THR A 8 -34.94 22.58 -5.01
C THR A 8 -36.00 22.00 -4.06
N LYS A 9 -36.30 20.69 -4.19
CA LYS A 9 -37.17 19.96 -3.24
C LYS A 9 -36.41 19.77 -1.92
N PRO A 10 -37.02 20.05 -0.75
CA PRO A 10 -36.40 19.77 0.54
C PRO A 10 -36.28 18.25 0.73
N ALA A 11 -35.10 17.80 1.18
CA ALA A 11 -34.85 16.41 1.52
C ALA A 11 -35.77 16.00 2.70
N LYS A 12 -36.54 14.92 2.53
CA LYS A 12 -37.30 14.29 3.61
C LYS A 12 -36.32 13.85 4.70
N GLY A 13 -36.40 14.47 5.87
CA GLY A 13 -35.61 14.09 7.04
C GLY A 13 -35.83 12.63 7.39
N GLN A 14 -34.77 11.83 7.34
CA GLN A 14 -34.77 10.49 7.91
C GLN A 14 -34.86 10.64 9.42
N SER A 15 -35.97 10.15 9.99
CA SER A 15 -36.16 10.06 11.43
C SER A 15 -35.11 9.07 11.99
N THR A 16 -34.09 9.60 12.66
CA THR A 16 -33.16 8.82 13.47
C THR A 16 -33.90 8.37 14.73
N LYS A 17 -34.69 7.30 14.63
CA LYS A 17 -35.21 6.61 15.83
C LYS A 17 -34.01 6.18 16.65
N ALA A 18 -33.95 6.64 17.90
CA ALA A 18 -32.97 6.17 18.86
C ALA A 18 -33.09 4.64 18.99
N PRO A 19 -31.96 3.90 19.13
CA PRO A 19 -32.01 2.46 19.30
C PRO A 19 -32.82 2.11 20.55
N ASP A 20 -33.77 1.18 20.40
CA ASP A 20 -34.61 0.70 21.51
C ASP A 20 -33.71 0.10 22.60
N ILE A 21 -33.68 0.74 23.77
CA ILE A 21 -32.94 0.25 24.92
C ILE A 21 -33.67 -0.97 25.47
N PRO A 22 -33.01 -2.14 25.62
CA PRO A 22 -33.66 -3.35 26.12
C PRO A 22 -34.24 -3.14 27.53
N THR A 23 -35.51 -3.46 27.72
CA THR A 23 -36.28 -3.13 28.94
C THR A 23 -36.50 -4.33 29.88
N THR A 24 -36.19 -5.55 29.43
CA THR A 24 -36.34 -6.78 30.25
C THR A 24 -35.00 -7.48 30.46
N ALA A 25 -34.84 -8.21 31.57
CA ALA A 25 -33.62 -8.98 31.88
C ALA A 25 -33.24 -9.96 30.75
N ARG A 26 -34.23 -10.55 30.06
CA ARG A 26 -34.02 -11.42 28.90
C ARG A 26 -33.46 -10.66 27.69
N GLN A 27 -33.97 -9.46 27.41
CA GLN A 27 -33.46 -8.62 26.33
C GLN A 27 -32.05 -8.09 26.64
N VAL A 28 -31.76 -7.75 27.90
CA VAL A 28 -30.42 -7.35 28.34
C VAL A 28 -29.42 -8.50 28.16
N ALA A 29 -29.78 -9.73 28.56
CA ALA A 29 -28.93 -10.90 28.37
C ALA A 29 -28.68 -11.21 26.89
N ALA A 30 -29.71 -11.13 26.05
CA ALA A 30 -29.58 -11.34 24.60
C ALA A 30 -28.70 -10.27 23.94
N PHE A 31 -28.86 -9.00 24.31
CA PHE A 31 -28.02 -7.90 23.83
C PHE A 31 -26.56 -8.06 24.26
N ALA A 32 -26.30 -8.43 25.52
CA ALA A 32 -24.95 -8.67 26.01
C ALA A 32 -24.26 -9.84 25.28
N ASP A 33 -25.01 -10.89 24.93
CA ASP A 33 -24.51 -12.03 24.17
C ASP A 33 -24.21 -11.65 22.70
N ASP A 34 -25.07 -10.85 22.08
CA ASP A 34 -24.87 -10.30 20.74
C ASP A 34 -23.63 -9.39 20.65
N VAL A 35 -23.48 -8.46 21.60
CA VAL A 35 -22.28 -7.61 21.73
C VAL A 35 -21.01 -8.46 21.92
N ARG A 36 -21.10 -9.55 22.70
CA ARG A 36 -19.97 -10.48 22.90
C ARG A 36 -19.61 -11.20 21.60
N ARG A 37 -20.59 -11.75 20.87
CA ARG A 37 -20.35 -12.39 19.56
C ARG A 37 -19.73 -11.42 18.56
N HIS A 38 -20.27 -10.19 18.47
CA HIS A 38 -19.70 -9.17 17.60
C HIS A 38 -18.26 -8.79 17.98
N ARG A 39 -17.97 -8.70 19.28
CA ARG A 39 -16.61 -8.49 19.78
C ARG A 39 -15.69 -9.66 19.42
N ASP A 40 -16.14 -10.89 19.62
CA ASP A 40 -15.32 -12.09 19.36
C ASP A 40 -15.01 -12.24 17.87
N VAL A 41 -15.98 -11.95 16.99
CA VAL A 41 -15.76 -11.87 15.54
C VAL A 41 -14.73 -10.80 15.20
N ALA A 42 -14.88 -9.59 15.74
CA ALA A 42 -13.92 -8.51 15.48
C ALA A 42 -12.50 -8.84 15.97
N VAL A 43 -12.36 -9.52 17.11
CA VAL A 43 -11.06 -9.98 17.64
C VAL A 43 -10.48 -11.10 16.78
N ALA A 44 -11.29 -12.06 16.33
CA ALA A 44 -10.85 -13.13 15.45
C ALA A 44 -10.41 -12.60 14.09
N ASP A 45 -11.13 -11.61 13.54
CA ASP A 45 -10.80 -10.92 12.30
C ASP A 45 -9.49 -10.14 12.43
N ASP A 46 -9.29 -9.41 13.54
CA ASP A 46 -8.03 -8.71 13.83
C ASP A 46 -6.85 -9.69 13.96
N ALA A 47 -7.02 -10.82 14.64
CA ALA A 47 -5.98 -11.83 14.76
C ALA A 47 -5.64 -12.53 13.43
N ARG A 48 -6.63 -12.70 12.55
CA ARG A 48 -6.43 -13.18 11.18
C ARG A 48 -5.67 -12.13 10.36
N TYR A 49 -6.15 -10.90 10.35
CA TYR A 49 -5.54 -9.78 9.66
C TYR A 49 -4.06 -9.61 10.04
N ARG A 50 -3.73 -9.61 11.33
CA ARG A 50 -2.33 -9.50 11.78
C ARG A 50 -1.45 -10.65 11.30
N ARG A 51 -1.98 -11.87 11.22
CA ARG A 51 -1.24 -13.02 10.66
C ARG A 51 -1.02 -12.84 9.16
N ASP A 52 -2.03 -12.40 8.43
CA ASP A 52 -1.94 -12.20 6.98
C ASP A 52 -0.94 -11.09 6.63
N VAL A 53 -0.97 -9.98 7.39
CA VAL A 53 0.03 -8.91 7.30
C VAL A 53 1.43 -9.42 7.64
N ALA A 54 1.59 -10.23 8.69
CA ALA A 54 2.90 -10.78 9.05
C ALA A 54 3.47 -11.67 7.94
N LEU A 55 2.64 -12.54 7.35
CA LEU A 55 3.01 -13.36 6.20
C LEU A 55 3.35 -12.51 4.97
N ALA A 56 2.57 -11.46 4.71
CA ALA A 56 2.85 -10.52 3.63
C ALA A 56 4.18 -9.78 3.84
N ARG A 57 4.50 -9.36 5.08
CA ARG A 57 5.81 -8.77 5.43
C ARG A 57 6.97 -9.74 5.19
N GLU A 58 6.77 -11.02 5.48
CA GLU A 58 7.76 -12.06 5.19
C GLU A 58 7.96 -12.23 3.68
N ARG A 59 6.88 -12.24 2.89
CA ARG A 59 6.94 -12.35 1.41
C ARG A 59 7.67 -11.19 0.75
N ILE A 60 7.40 -9.94 1.17
CA ILE A 60 8.03 -8.74 0.58
C ILE A 60 9.46 -8.53 1.10
N GLY A 61 9.80 -9.11 2.24
CA GLY A 61 11.09 -8.99 2.89
C GLY A 61 11.17 -7.89 3.96
N THR A 62 12.17 -8.03 4.82
CA THR A 62 12.35 -7.18 6.02
C THR A 62 13.26 -5.97 5.76
N THR A 63 14.14 -6.04 4.76
CA THR A 63 15.07 -4.95 4.44
C THR A 63 14.52 -4.02 3.35
N ILE A 64 15.00 -2.78 3.31
CA ILE A 64 14.70 -1.81 2.22
C ILE A 64 15.03 -2.42 0.85
N ASP A 65 16.19 -3.06 0.75
CA ASP A 65 16.66 -3.75 -0.44
C ASP A 65 15.69 -4.84 -0.93
N ASP A 66 15.16 -5.66 -0.01
CA ASP A 66 14.24 -6.75 -0.37
C ASP A 66 12.90 -6.20 -0.84
N ARG A 67 12.37 -5.19 -0.14
CA ARG A 67 11.11 -4.54 -0.51
C ARG A 67 11.22 -3.82 -1.85
N CYS A 68 12.34 -3.17 -2.13
CA CYS A 68 12.62 -2.59 -3.45
C CYS A 68 12.67 -3.66 -4.54
N ARG A 69 13.29 -4.82 -4.28
CA ARG A 69 13.30 -5.93 -5.25
C ARG A 69 11.90 -6.44 -5.50
N TRP A 70 11.13 -6.73 -4.45
CA TRP A 70 9.74 -7.11 -4.59
C TRP A 70 8.95 -6.09 -5.43
N LEU A 71 9.12 -4.80 -5.15
CA LEU A 71 8.45 -3.74 -5.90
C LEU A 71 8.84 -3.75 -7.39
N LEU A 72 10.13 -3.86 -7.71
CA LEU A 72 10.66 -3.71 -9.08
C LEU A 72 10.58 -4.99 -9.92
N ASP A 73 10.77 -6.14 -9.29
CA ASP A 73 10.89 -7.46 -9.92
C ASP A 73 9.58 -8.24 -9.89
N ASP A 74 8.72 -8.03 -8.88
CA ASP A 74 7.44 -8.75 -8.75
C ASP A 74 6.24 -7.85 -9.01
N PHE A 75 6.11 -6.73 -8.28
CA PHE A 75 4.91 -5.88 -8.37
C PHE A 75 4.83 -5.12 -9.69
N ALA A 76 5.87 -4.37 -10.06
CA ALA A 76 5.85 -3.48 -11.23
C ALA A 76 5.77 -4.23 -12.57
N VAL A 77 6.05 -5.52 -12.59
CA VAL A 77 6.11 -6.35 -13.81
C VAL A 77 4.86 -7.19 -14.01
N ARG A 78 4.00 -7.30 -12.99
CA ARG A 78 2.76 -8.09 -13.03
C ARG A 78 1.57 -7.17 -13.19
N ASP A 79 0.93 -7.21 -14.35
CA ASP A 79 -0.33 -6.51 -14.58
C ASP A 79 -1.43 -7.10 -13.68
N PRO A 80 -2.07 -6.31 -12.78
CA PRO A 80 -3.10 -6.79 -11.89
C PRO A 80 -4.31 -7.39 -12.63
N ASP A 81 -4.61 -6.94 -13.86
CA ASP A 81 -5.74 -7.45 -14.64
C ASP A 81 -5.46 -8.87 -15.19
N ALA A 82 -4.18 -9.25 -15.29
CA ALA A 82 -3.75 -10.58 -15.70
C ALA A 82 -3.67 -11.59 -14.53
N LEU A 83 -3.87 -11.14 -13.30
CA LEU A 83 -3.79 -11.98 -12.10
C LEU A 83 -5.11 -12.68 -11.80
N SER A 84 -5.01 -13.91 -11.29
CA SER A 84 -6.17 -14.59 -10.70
C SER A 84 -6.68 -13.85 -9.46
N THR A 85 -7.93 -14.10 -9.06
CA THR A 85 -8.53 -13.49 -7.86
C THR A 85 -7.68 -13.74 -6.60
N GLY A 86 -7.13 -14.94 -6.44
CA GLY A 86 -6.27 -15.28 -5.31
C GLY A 86 -4.94 -14.53 -5.32
N GLU A 87 -4.33 -14.36 -6.50
CA GLU A 87 -3.09 -13.58 -6.64
C GLU A 87 -3.32 -12.09 -6.40
N ARG A 88 -4.46 -11.54 -6.82
CA ARG A 88 -4.83 -10.15 -6.51
C ARG A 88 -5.02 -9.93 -5.01
N ALA A 89 -5.61 -10.90 -4.30
CA ALA A 89 -5.72 -10.84 -2.84
C ALA A 89 -4.34 -10.83 -2.17
N VAL A 90 -3.44 -11.74 -2.58
CA VAL A 90 -2.05 -11.75 -2.08
C VAL A 90 -1.32 -10.43 -2.39
N LEU A 91 -1.55 -9.86 -3.57
CA LEU A 91 -0.99 -8.57 -3.95
C LEU A 91 -1.47 -7.43 -3.04
N ARG A 92 -2.77 -7.42 -2.69
CA ARG A 92 -3.36 -6.49 -1.73
C ARG A 92 -2.70 -6.62 -0.36
N ASP A 93 -2.58 -7.83 0.17
CA ASP A 93 -1.96 -8.08 1.46
C ASP A 93 -0.52 -7.53 1.50
N ASN A 94 0.24 -7.76 0.42
CA ASN A 94 1.61 -7.26 0.29
C ASN A 94 1.67 -5.73 0.23
N LEU A 95 0.74 -5.07 -0.47
CA LEU A 95 0.64 -3.60 -0.50
C LEU A 95 0.29 -3.04 0.88
N HIS A 96 -0.65 -3.66 1.59
CA HIS A 96 -0.97 -3.28 2.97
C HIS A 96 0.25 -3.43 3.89
N ALA A 97 0.94 -4.57 3.82
CA ALA A 97 2.16 -4.81 4.57
C ALA A 97 3.27 -3.79 4.25
N LEU A 98 3.39 -3.37 2.99
CA LEU A 98 4.33 -2.33 2.58
C LEU A 98 3.97 -0.97 3.19
N ALA A 99 2.68 -0.59 3.16
CA ALA A 99 2.18 0.66 3.72
C ALA A 99 2.43 0.75 5.23
N GLU A 100 2.22 -0.35 5.98
CA GLU A 100 2.42 -0.36 7.43
C GLU A 100 3.88 -0.44 7.86
N GLY A 101 4.77 -0.92 6.98
CA GLY A 101 6.08 -1.43 7.36
C GLY A 101 7.23 -0.43 7.34
N MET A 102 7.05 0.81 6.88
CA MET A 102 8.13 1.81 6.91
C MET A 102 7.71 3.10 7.57
N LYS A 103 8.64 3.66 8.32
CA LYS A 103 8.63 5.03 8.77
C LYS A 103 9.03 5.92 7.58
N PRO A 104 8.16 6.82 7.10
CA PRO A 104 8.52 7.80 6.07
C PRO A 104 9.74 8.64 6.47
N ARG A 105 10.55 9.05 5.50
CA ARG A 105 11.77 9.84 5.76
C ARG A 105 11.37 11.26 6.18
N GLY A 106 12.08 11.85 7.17
CA GLY A 106 11.77 13.19 7.69
C GLY A 106 10.76 13.23 8.83
N ILE A 107 10.22 12.07 9.25
CA ILE A 107 9.34 11.98 10.42
C ILE A 107 10.17 11.84 11.71
N PRO A 108 9.99 12.71 12.73
CA PRO A 108 10.63 12.57 14.02
C PRO A 108 10.28 11.23 14.69
N GLU A 109 11.21 10.61 15.43
CA GLU A 109 10.94 9.33 16.12
C GLU A 109 9.73 9.38 17.06
N TRP A 110 9.44 10.51 17.69
CA TRP A 110 8.29 10.68 18.58
C TRP A 110 6.94 10.79 17.85
N ALA A 111 6.94 11.05 16.54
CA ALA A 111 5.73 10.97 15.71
C ALA A 111 5.44 9.50 15.30
N PHE A 112 6.23 8.55 15.81
CA PHE A 112 6.09 7.11 15.61
C PHE A 112 6.12 6.42 17.00
N PRO A 113 5.00 5.84 17.44
CA PRO A 113 4.79 4.46 17.04
C PRO A 113 3.37 4.24 16.53
N ILE A 114 3.27 3.71 15.30
CA ILE A 114 2.07 2.99 14.91
C ILE A 114 2.30 1.57 15.41
N ASP A 115 1.88 1.31 16.62
CA ASP A 115 1.43 -0.04 16.90
C ASP A 115 0.30 -0.26 15.90
N ALA A 116 0.55 -1.04 14.84
CA ALA A 116 -0.35 -1.39 13.74
C ALA A 116 -1.58 -2.17 14.25
N THR A 117 -2.35 -1.50 15.11
CA THR A 117 -3.40 -2.04 15.95
C THR A 117 -4.60 -1.15 15.72
N GLY A 118 -5.41 -1.55 14.74
CA GLY A 118 -6.75 -0.99 14.54
C GLY A 118 -6.93 -0.13 13.29
N CYS A 119 -5.88 0.10 12.50
CA CYS A 119 -6.02 0.71 11.17
C CYS A 119 -6.29 -0.38 10.14
N SER A 120 -7.49 -0.97 10.15
CA SER A 120 -7.96 -1.71 8.98
C SER A 120 -8.13 -0.68 7.86
N LEU A 121 -7.13 -0.60 6.99
CA LEU A 121 -7.35 0.03 5.70
C LEU A 121 -8.51 -0.75 5.06
N PRO A 122 -9.57 -0.07 4.60
CA PRO A 122 -10.64 -0.76 3.89
C PRO A 122 -9.99 -1.48 2.71
N ASP A 123 -10.36 -2.75 2.48
CA ASP A 123 -9.97 -3.49 1.29
C ASP A 123 -10.16 -2.55 0.08
N PRO A 124 -9.07 -2.13 -0.60
CA PRO A 124 -9.24 -1.35 -1.80
C PRO A 124 -10.07 -2.22 -2.75
N PRO A 125 -11.19 -1.73 -3.30
CA PRO A 125 -11.88 -2.47 -4.35
C PRO A 125 -10.86 -2.78 -5.44
N ASP A 126 -11.00 -3.93 -6.11
CA ASP A 126 -10.09 -4.34 -7.20
C ASP A 126 -9.90 -3.22 -8.26
N ALA A 127 -10.88 -2.31 -8.39
CA ALA A 127 -10.82 -1.11 -9.22
C ALA A 127 -9.65 -0.16 -8.88
N ASP A 128 -9.20 -0.10 -7.62
CA ASP A 128 -8.14 0.82 -7.18
C ASP A 128 -6.75 0.22 -7.37
N LEU A 129 -6.62 -1.12 -7.41
CA LEU A 129 -5.34 -1.82 -7.59
C LEU A 129 -4.64 -1.40 -8.89
N ARG A 130 -5.40 -1.27 -9.96
CA ARG A 130 -4.87 -0.83 -11.25
C ARG A 130 -4.34 0.59 -11.19
N GLY A 131 -5.06 1.52 -10.54
CA GLY A 131 -4.62 2.90 -10.37
C GLY A 131 -3.35 3.02 -9.52
N VAL A 132 -3.25 2.22 -8.45
CA VAL A 132 -2.03 2.09 -7.65
C VAL A 132 -0.88 1.57 -8.51
N TRP A 133 -1.11 0.49 -9.24
CA TRP A 133 -0.10 -0.15 -10.07
C TRP A 133 0.42 0.79 -11.16
N GLU A 134 -0.46 1.43 -11.94
CA GLU A 134 -0.07 2.35 -13.02
C GLU A 134 0.81 3.50 -12.48
N ARG A 135 0.42 4.10 -11.36
CA ARG A 135 1.16 5.21 -10.74
C ARG A 135 2.47 4.76 -10.10
N ALA A 136 2.48 3.62 -9.40
CA ALA A 136 3.69 3.06 -8.82
C ALA A 136 4.68 2.63 -9.91
N VAL A 137 4.20 1.96 -10.96
CA VAL A 137 5.00 1.64 -12.16
C VAL A 137 5.59 2.91 -12.76
N ALA A 138 4.81 3.99 -12.87
CA ALA A 138 5.32 5.27 -13.36
C ALA A 138 6.50 5.79 -12.52
N LEU A 139 6.46 5.65 -11.18
CA LEU A 139 7.58 6.00 -10.29
C LEU A 139 8.80 5.08 -10.46
N THR A 140 8.61 3.85 -10.91
CA THR A 140 9.71 2.90 -11.16
C THR A 140 10.36 3.03 -12.54
N ARG A 141 9.81 3.89 -13.43
CA ARG A 141 10.39 4.11 -14.76
C ARG A 141 11.72 4.86 -14.67
N ALA A 142 12.55 4.66 -15.69
CA ALA A 142 13.85 5.32 -15.84
C ALA A 142 13.73 6.84 -15.67
N HIS A 143 14.75 7.46 -15.07
CA HIS A 143 14.92 8.92 -14.94
C HIS A 143 14.15 9.65 -13.85
N VAL A 144 13.44 8.97 -12.95
CA VAL A 144 12.90 9.64 -11.77
C VAL A 144 14.05 9.95 -10.82
N GLN A 145 14.43 11.23 -10.68
CA GLN A 145 15.39 11.62 -9.65
C GLN A 145 14.71 11.55 -8.29
N PRO A 146 15.44 11.26 -7.19
CA PRO A 146 14.86 11.33 -5.85
C PRO A 146 14.18 12.67 -5.53
N ALA A 147 14.65 13.76 -6.14
CA ALA A 147 14.04 15.08 -6.01
C ALA A 147 12.69 15.23 -6.75
N ASP A 148 12.42 14.38 -7.75
CA ASP A 148 11.17 14.36 -8.53
C ASP A 148 10.11 13.47 -7.88
N LEU A 149 10.49 12.70 -6.86
CA LEU A 149 9.56 11.86 -6.12
C LEU A 149 8.64 12.75 -5.27
N PRO A 150 7.33 12.43 -5.22
CA PRO A 150 6.38 13.22 -4.43
C PRO A 150 6.76 13.15 -2.96
N GLY A 151 7.29 14.24 -2.44
CA GLY A 151 7.48 14.44 -1.00
C GLY A 151 6.12 14.39 -0.31
N VAL A 152 6.08 13.84 0.90
CA VAL A 152 4.79 13.66 1.55
C VAL A 152 4.29 14.97 2.15
N PRO A 153 3.06 15.42 1.82
CA PRO A 153 2.50 16.66 2.37
C PRO A 153 2.54 16.70 3.90
N GLU A 154 3.01 17.81 4.47
CA GLU A 154 3.11 18.01 5.92
C GLU A 154 1.75 17.89 6.65
N GLU A 155 0.68 18.22 5.94
CA GLU A 155 -0.72 18.15 6.38
C GLU A 155 -1.18 16.72 6.68
N LEU A 156 -0.53 15.71 6.08
CA LEU A 156 -0.82 14.32 6.40
C LEU A 156 -0.40 13.93 7.81
N TRP A 157 0.55 14.68 8.37
CA TRP A 157 1.23 14.35 9.62
C TRP A 157 0.62 15.06 10.82
N THR A 158 0.16 16.30 10.63
CA THR A 158 -0.37 17.13 11.72
C THR A 158 -1.68 16.61 12.31
N ARG A 159 -2.44 15.78 11.57
CA ARG A 159 -3.66 15.11 12.05
C ARG A 159 -3.40 13.76 12.74
N TRP A 160 -2.16 13.28 12.76
CA TRP A 160 -1.73 12.11 13.53
C TRP A 160 -1.39 12.52 14.96
N ARG A 161 -2.42 12.78 15.77
CA ARG A 161 -2.26 12.86 17.22
C ARG A 161 -2.91 11.64 17.84
N PRO A 162 -2.21 10.88 18.70
CA PRO A 162 -2.86 9.87 19.52
C PRO A 162 -3.93 10.57 20.35
N THR A 163 -5.20 10.27 20.09
CA THR A 163 -6.32 10.74 20.90
C THR A 163 -6.20 10.09 22.28
N SER A 164 -5.56 10.82 23.20
CA SER A 164 -5.57 10.64 24.66
C SER A 164 -5.93 9.23 25.14
N GLY A 165 -4.92 8.39 25.36
CA GLY A 165 -5.00 7.24 26.28
C GLY A 165 -5.69 5.97 25.80
N LYS A 166 -6.27 5.92 24.59
CA LYS A 166 -6.79 4.66 24.02
C LYS A 166 -5.89 4.19 22.88
N ARG A 167 -5.29 3.00 23.05
CA ARG A 167 -4.45 2.27 22.06
C ARG A 167 -5.24 1.77 20.84
N SER A 168 -6.25 2.51 20.40
CA SER A 168 -7.00 2.22 19.19
C SER A 168 -6.97 3.49 18.35
N ILE A 169 -6.04 3.54 17.40
CA ILE A 169 -6.11 4.52 16.32
C ILE A 169 -7.28 4.05 15.45
N ARG A 170 -8.47 4.58 15.73
CA ARG A 170 -9.55 4.53 14.75
C ARG A 170 -9.20 5.57 13.69
N LEU A 171 -8.79 5.10 12.52
CA LEU A 171 -8.94 5.88 11.30
C LEU A 171 -10.44 6.03 11.06
N GLU A 172 -11.08 6.96 11.74
CA GLU A 172 -12.30 7.52 11.18
C GLU A 172 -11.90 8.07 9.82
N ARG A 173 -12.49 7.53 8.75
CA ARG A 173 -12.39 8.07 7.39
C ARG A 173 -12.77 9.54 7.45
N HIS A 174 -11.80 10.40 7.74
CA HIS A 174 -11.95 11.81 7.49
C HIS A 174 -12.16 11.90 5.98
N ARG A 175 -13.24 12.56 5.55
CA ARG A 175 -13.56 12.78 4.13
C ARG A 175 -12.39 13.38 3.33
N ASP A 176 -11.39 13.92 4.01
CA ASP A 176 -10.21 14.59 3.46
C ASP A 176 -8.93 13.74 3.55
N TRP A 177 -9.00 12.46 3.93
CA TRP A 177 -7.83 11.58 3.84
C TRP A 177 -7.45 11.39 2.37
N PRO A 178 -6.15 11.37 2.02
CA PRO A 178 -5.75 10.92 0.69
C PRO A 178 -6.25 9.50 0.50
N ASP A 179 -6.62 9.18 -0.73
CA ASP A 179 -6.88 7.80 -1.09
C ASP A 179 -5.70 6.90 -0.68
N LEU A 180 -5.97 5.65 -0.33
CA LEU A 180 -4.95 4.65 0.00
C LEU A 180 -3.83 4.62 -1.06
N THR A 181 -4.22 4.85 -2.31
CA THR A 181 -3.33 5.03 -3.44
C THR A 181 -2.25 6.09 -3.19
N THR A 182 -2.61 7.29 -2.73
CA THR A 182 -1.65 8.36 -2.46
C THR A 182 -0.70 7.98 -1.32
N ALA A 183 -1.20 7.39 -0.23
CA ALA A 183 -0.35 6.91 0.86
C ALA A 183 0.66 5.86 0.37
N LEU A 184 0.22 4.90 -0.46
CA LEU A 184 1.08 3.89 -1.07
C LEU A 184 2.12 4.50 -1.99
N LEU A 185 1.78 5.52 -2.78
CA LEU A 185 2.72 6.17 -3.69
C LEU A 185 3.83 6.90 -2.95
N HIS A 186 3.50 7.59 -1.86
CA HIS A 186 4.49 8.19 -0.97
C HIS A 186 5.40 7.12 -0.33
N GLN A 187 4.83 5.99 0.07
CA GLN A 187 5.61 4.87 0.62
C GLN A 187 6.57 4.28 -0.43
N VAL A 188 6.11 4.11 -1.66
CA VAL A 188 6.94 3.64 -2.79
C VAL A 188 8.06 4.63 -3.08
N ALA A 189 7.75 5.92 -3.13
CA ALA A 189 8.74 6.98 -3.32
C ALA A 189 9.82 6.94 -2.23
N ASP A 190 9.42 6.91 -0.96
CA ASP A 190 10.36 6.85 0.17
C ASP A 190 11.22 5.59 0.14
N LEU A 191 10.64 4.45 -0.24
CA LEU A 191 11.35 3.19 -0.35
C LEU A 191 12.46 3.27 -1.40
N LEU A 192 12.12 3.77 -2.60
CA LEU A 192 13.07 3.94 -3.69
C LEU A 192 14.17 4.95 -3.31
N ALA A 193 13.81 6.07 -2.68
CA ALA A 193 14.76 7.08 -2.23
C ALA A 193 15.69 6.59 -1.10
N ALA A 194 15.25 5.65 -0.27
CA ALA A 194 16.02 5.08 0.82
C ALA A 194 16.95 3.93 0.37
N CYS A 195 16.75 3.38 -0.83
CA CYS A 195 17.53 2.25 -1.32
C CYS A 195 18.85 2.70 -1.96
N GLU A 196 19.93 2.70 -1.17
CA GLU A 196 21.28 3.10 -1.61
C GLU A 196 21.83 2.29 -2.80
N ARG A 197 21.33 1.06 -2.95
CA ARG A 197 21.75 0.10 -3.99
C ARG A 197 20.87 0.13 -5.22
N LEU A 198 19.92 1.06 -5.28
CA LEU A 198 19.12 1.32 -6.47
C LEU A 198 20.03 1.87 -7.59
N ARG A 199 19.94 1.26 -8.77
CA ARG A 199 20.72 1.63 -9.96
C ARG A 199 19.82 1.55 -11.19
N GLU A 200 20.12 2.37 -12.19
CA GLU A 200 19.54 2.25 -13.52
C GLU A 200 20.41 1.32 -14.38
N CYS A 201 19.80 0.35 -15.08
CA CYS A 201 20.54 -0.54 -15.95
C CYS A 201 20.83 0.14 -17.30
N PRO A 202 22.09 0.27 -17.75
CA PRO A 202 22.45 1.02 -18.96
C PRO A 202 21.95 0.43 -20.28
N GLU A 203 21.44 -0.81 -20.26
CA GLU A 203 20.96 -1.51 -21.48
C GLU A 203 19.45 -1.43 -21.67
N CYS A 204 18.69 -1.39 -20.58
CA CYS A 204 17.23 -1.41 -20.63
C CYS A 204 16.58 -0.24 -19.90
N HIS A 205 17.40 0.64 -19.30
CA HIS A 205 17.02 1.82 -18.54
C HIS A 205 16.10 1.54 -17.33
N ARG A 206 15.83 0.28 -16.99
CA ARG A 206 15.02 -0.07 -15.83
C ARG A 206 15.84 0.04 -14.54
N LEU A 207 15.17 0.48 -13.47
CA LEU A 207 15.72 0.46 -12.12
C LEU A 207 15.84 -0.97 -11.59
N PHE A 208 16.88 -1.24 -10.81
CA PHE A 208 17.09 -2.51 -10.10
C PHE A 208 17.90 -2.31 -8.83
N VAL A 209 17.80 -3.26 -7.89
CA VAL A 209 18.62 -3.28 -6.67
C VAL A 209 19.88 -4.09 -6.93
N ALA A 210 21.03 -3.41 -7.02
CA ALA A 210 22.30 -4.03 -7.37
C ALA A 210 22.77 -5.05 -6.33
N ARG A 211 23.17 -6.26 -6.74
CA ARG A 211 23.89 -7.23 -5.88
C ARG A 211 25.39 -7.01 -5.96
N ARG A 212 26.03 -6.59 -4.87
CA ARG A 212 27.48 -6.25 -4.83
C ARG A 212 27.81 -5.17 -5.88
N ARG A 213 28.77 -5.41 -6.78
CA ARG A 213 29.22 -4.49 -7.85
C ARG A 213 28.44 -4.67 -9.16
N GLN A 214 27.18 -5.08 -9.10
CA GLN A 214 26.38 -5.34 -10.29
C GLN A 214 25.93 -4.01 -10.94
N GLU A 215 26.29 -3.81 -12.21
CA GLU A 215 25.93 -2.60 -12.97
C GLU A 215 24.68 -2.79 -13.86
N ARG A 216 24.25 -4.03 -14.08
CA ARG A 216 23.20 -4.40 -15.05
C ARG A 216 22.32 -5.50 -14.49
N HIS A 217 21.08 -5.60 -14.97
CA HIS A 217 20.25 -6.79 -14.72
C HIS A 217 20.98 -8.08 -15.15
N PRO A 218 20.74 -9.23 -14.50
CA PRO A 218 21.40 -10.49 -14.86
C PRO A 218 21.20 -10.88 -16.34
N LYS A 219 20.00 -10.64 -16.88
CA LYS A 219 19.68 -10.89 -18.29
C LYS A 219 20.45 -9.96 -19.23
N CYS A 220 20.46 -8.65 -18.97
CA CYS A 220 21.22 -7.67 -19.75
C CYS A 220 22.73 -7.90 -19.67
N ALA A 221 23.25 -8.29 -18.51
CA ALA A 221 24.66 -8.63 -18.33
C ALA A 221 25.07 -9.87 -19.16
N ARG A 222 24.19 -10.88 -19.24
CA ARG A 222 24.40 -12.06 -20.08
C ARG A 222 24.38 -11.68 -21.57
N GLN A 223 23.36 -10.95 -22.01
CA GLN A 223 23.22 -10.52 -23.40
C GLN A 223 24.42 -9.67 -23.87
N ALA A 224 24.88 -8.73 -23.03
CA ALA A 224 26.05 -7.90 -23.34
C ALA A 224 27.37 -8.69 -23.37
N ARG A 225 27.46 -9.78 -22.61
CA ARG A 225 28.60 -10.71 -22.67
C ARG A 225 28.57 -11.53 -23.95
N ASP A 226 27.40 -12.03 -24.32
CA ASP A 226 27.21 -12.87 -25.50
C ASP A 226 27.44 -12.08 -26.80
N SER A 227 27.03 -10.81 -26.86
CA SER A 227 27.30 -9.93 -28.02
C SER A 227 28.78 -9.60 -28.23
N ARG A 228 29.57 -9.60 -27.14
CA ARG A 228 31.03 -9.40 -27.21
C ARG A 228 31.80 -10.66 -27.57
N ARG A 229 31.17 -11.83 -27.52
CA ARG A 229 31.82 -13.08 -27.91
C ARG A 229 31.96 -13.05 -29.43
N PRO A 230 33.19 -12.91 -30.00
CA PRO A 230 33.35 -12.94 -31.43
C PRO A 230 32.70 -14.23 -31.93
N SER A 231 31.82 -14.12 -32.94
CA SER A 231 31.23 -15.32 -33.53
C SER A 231 32.42 -16.21 -33.90
N ARG A 232 32.45 -17.43 -33.36
CA ARG A 232 33.39 -18.43 -33.84
C ARG A 232 32.96 -18.68 -35.28
N GLN A 233 33.47 -17.86 -36.21
CA GLN A 233 33.32 -18.07 -37.63
C GLN A 233 33.70 -19.53 -37.83
N LYS A 234 32.73 -20.29 -38.34
CA LYS A 234 32.90 -21.68 -38.73
C LYS A 234 33.99 -21.66 -39.82
N LYS A 235 35.25 -21.83 -39.42
CA LYS A 235 36.35 -22.14 -40.34
C LYS A 235 36.01 -23.51 -40.93
N GLY A 236 35.44 -23.53 -42.13
CA GLY A 236 35.17 -24.77 -42.87
C GLY A 236 33.79 -24.81 -43.49
N ALA A 237 33.63 -24.07 -44.58
CA ALA A 237 32.94 -24.51 -45.79
C ALA A 237 33.70 -23.89 -46.96
#